data_AF-A0AAV9D8P1-F1
#
_entry.id   AF-A0AAV9D8P1-F1
#
_cell.length_a   1.000
_cell.length_b   1.000
_cell.length_c   1.000
_cell.angle_alpha   90.00
_cell.angle_beta   90.00
_cell.angle_gamma   90.00
#
_symmetry.space_group_name_H-M   'P 1'
#
loop_
_entity.id
_entity.type
_entity.pdbx_description
1 polymer ?
#
loop_
_entity_poly.entity_id
_entity_poly.type
_entity_poly.pdbx_seq_one_letter_code
_entity_poly.pdbx_strand_id
1 'polypeptide(L)'
;MEAMFMPYDHRNATPDGSAFNAMKSILEDLNHHHCGGRCLVGSGGGSVGYLAHGTSTDYIYDALKVPMAFTFEIYGDLEAPSRDCFRMFNPINLATFNRVLNDWSAAFISLFERGPLCWMEPVIGYL
;
A
#
# COMPACT_ATOMS: atom_id res chain seq x y z
N MET A 1 -10.66 -7.13 4.27
CA MET A 1 -9.42 -6.43 4.63
C MET A 1 -8.84 -5.85 3.38
N GLU A 2 -8.39 -4.60 3.47
CA GLU A 2 -7.72 -3.88 2.41
C GLU A 2 -6.55 -3.15 3.07
N ALA A 3 -5.40 -3.06 2.40
CA ALA A 3 -4.20 -2.50 3.02
C ALA A 3 -3.23 -1.90 1.99
N MET A 4 -2.45 -0.95 2.47
CA MET A 4 -1.40 -0.25 1.73
C MET A 4 -0.13 -0.32 2.56
N PHE A 5 0.84 -1.10 2.11
CA PHE A 5 2.09 -1.29 2.82
C PHE A 5 3.25 -0.63 2.10
N MET A 6 4.23 -0.25 2.90
CA MET A 6 5.59 0.07 2.48
C MET A 6 6.56 -0.89 3.19
N PRO A 7 7.83 -0.93 2.80
CA PRO A 7 8.84 -1.72 3.50
C PRO A 7 8.85 -1.41 5.02
N TYR A 8 9.34 -2.30 5.88
CA TYR A 8 9.82 -3.65 5.55
C TYR A 8 8.73 -4.69 5.72
N ASP A 9 8.72 -5.72 4.87
CA ASP A 9 7.89 -6.91 5.05
C ASP A 9 8.61 -7.98 5.91
N HIS A 10 9.93 -8.10 5.75
CA HIS A 10 10.76 -9.11 6.41
C HIS A 10 11.26 -8.72 7.82
N ARG A 11 10.96 -7.51 8.28
CA ARG A 11 11.37 -7.02 9.60
C ARG A 11 10.16 -6.46 10.33
N ASN A 12 10.08 -6.72 11.64
CA ASN A 12 9.16 -6.01 12.53
C ASN A 12 9.73 -4.62 12.86
N ALA A 13 10.02 -3.86 11.81
CA ALA A 13 10.63 -2.55 11.89
C ALA A 13 10.18 -1.73 10.69
N THR A 14 9.95 -0.47 10.92
CA THR A 14 9.60 0.49 9.90
C THR A 14 10.88 1.23 9.47
N PRO A 15 11.13 1.44 8.17
CA PRO A 15 12.24 2.26 7.70
C PRO A 15 12.10 3.69 8.25
N ASP A 16 13.22 4.34 8.52
CA ASP A 16 13.24 5.74 8.97
C ASP A 16 13.69 6.68 7.84
N GLY A 17 13.39 7.97 7.97
CA GLY A 17 13.89 9.02 7.08
C GLY A 17 12.85 9.64 6.15
N SER A 18 13.30 10.57 5.31
CA SER A 18 12.43 11.39 4.46
C SER A 18 11.65 10.56 3.43
N ALA A 19 12.31 9.57 2.82
CA ALA A 19 11.66 8.67 1.85
C ALA A 19 10.50 7.90 2.47
N PHE A 20 10.70 7.38 3.69
CA PHE A 20 9.65 6.71 4.44
C PHE A 20 8.49 7.65 4.79
N ASN A 21 8.79 8.83 5.33
CA ASN A 21 7.75 9.81 5.67
C ASN A 21 6.94 10.23 4.44
N ALA A 22 7.58 10.37 3.28
CA ALA A 22 6.90 10.64 2.02
C ALA A 22 5.99 9.49 1.59
N MET A 23 6.49 8.24 1.61
CA MET A 23 5.67 7.05 1.33
C MET A 23 4.45 6.98 2.25
N LYS A 24 4.65 7.14 3.55
CA LYS A 24 3.57 7.09 4.54
C LYS A 24 2.53 8.19 4.30
N SER A 25 2.97 9.42 4.07
CA SER A 25 2.08 10.55 3.77
C SER A 25 1.24 10.29 2.52
N ILE A 26 1.85 9.79 1.45
CA ILE A 26 1.14 9.40 0.21
C ILE A 26 0.09 8.33 0.51
N LEU A 27 0.44 7.27 1.24
CA LEU A 27 -0.50 6.19 1.53
C LEU A 27 -1.66 6.62 2.45
N GLU A 28 -1.39 7.45 3.46
CA GLU A 28 -2.44 8.01 4.33
C GLU A 28 -3.41 8.89 3.53
N ASP A 29 -2.89 9.70 2.61
CA ASP A 29 -3.69 10.55 1.73
C ASP A 29 -4.53 9.72 0.73
N LEU A 30 -3.97 8.68 0.11
CA LEU A 30 -4.71 7.76 -0.75
C LEU A 30 -5.80 7.02 0.04
N ASN A 31 -5.49 6.57 1.26
CA ASN A 31 -6.46 5.91 2.13
C ASN A 31 -7.62 6.85 2.48
N HIS A 32 -7.34 8.12 2.77
CA HIS A 32 -8.38 9.10 3.04
C HIS A 32 -9.32 9.31 1.85
N HIS A 33 -8.78 9.47 0.64
CA HIS A 33 -9.56 9.85 -0.53
C HIS A 33 -10.26 8.68 -1.23
N HIS A 34 -9.64 7.50 -1.28
CA HIS A 34 -10.12 6.37 -2.10
C HIS A 34 -10.58 5.17 -1.27
N CYS A 35 -10.01 4.99 -0.08
CA CYS A 35 -10.42 3.94 0.84
C CYS A 35 -11.45 4.43 1.87
N GLY A 36 -11.64 5.74 2.08
CA GLY A 36 -12.46 6.26 3.17
C GLY A 36 -11.90 5.90 4.56
N GLY A 37 -10.57 5.77 4.67
CA GLY A 37 -9.87 5.43 5.91
C GLY A 37 -9.91 3.94 6.30
N ARG A 38 -10.51 3.07 5.48
CA ARG A 38 -10.68 1.65 5.81
C ARG A 38 -9.43 0.79 5.57
N CYS A 39 -8.46 1.29 4.80
CA CYS A 39 -7.24 0.55 4.47
C CYS A 39 -6.24 0.63 5.64
N LEU A 40 -5.60 -0.49 5.97
CA LEU A 40 -4.49 -0.50 6.93
C LEU A 40 -3.25 0.10 6.26
N VAL A 41 -2.56 1.05 6.91
CA VAL A 41 -1.36 1.70 6.36
C VAL A 41 -0.17 1.48 7.29
N GLY A 42 0.97 1.02 6.76
CA GLY A 42 2.19 0.84 7.55
C GLY A 42 3.27 0.00 6.88
N SER A 43 4.24 -0.47 7.68
CA SER A 43 5.22 -1.46 7.22
C SER A 43 4.59 -2.85 7.18
N GLY A 44 4.89 -3.68 6.18
CA GLY A 44 4.28 -5.01 6.07
C GLY A 44 4.56 -5.89 7.30
N GLY A 45 5.82 -5.99 7.72
CA GLY A 45 6.25 -6.80 8.86
C GLY A 45 5.84 -6.21 10.21
N GLY A 46 5.50 -4.93 10.27
CA GLY A 46 4.93 -4.28 11.46
C GLY A 46 3.40 -4.36 11.54
N SER A 47 2.71 -4.50 10.40
CA SER A 47 1.25 -4.36 10.32
C SER A 47 0.48 -5.65 10.04
N VAL A 48 1.06 -6.61 9.31
CA VAL A 48 0.36 -7.81 8.79
C VAL A 48 0.29 -8.96 9.81
N GLY A 49 1.15 -8.94 10.84
CA GLY A 49 1.16 -9.94 11.92
C GLY A 49 2.06 -11.16 11.65
N TYR A 50 2.81 -11.18 10.56
CA TYR A 50 3.91 -12.12 10.31
C TYR A 50 5.02 -11.44 9.48
N LEU A 51 6.22 -12.05 9.46
CA LEU A 51 7.34 -11.57 8.66
C LEU A 51 7.38 -12.30 7.32
N ALA A 52 7.34 -11.55 6.22
CA ALA A 52 7.42 -12.09 4.87
C ALA A 52 8.82 -11.86 4.30
N HIS A 53 9.62 -12.91 4.18
CA HIS A 53 10.96 -12.84 3.60
C HIS A 53 10.92 -12.98 2.08
N GLY A 54 11.81 -12.26 1.38
CA GLY A 54 11.98 -12.38 -0.07
C GLY A 54 10.89 -11.68 -0.89
N THR A 55 10.22 -10.67 -0.33
CA THR A 55 9.21 -9.91 -1.06
C THR A 55 9.85 -9.00 -2.11
N SER A 56 9.10 -8.73 -3.18
CA SER A 56 9.52 -7.77 -4.22
C SER A 56 9.71 -6.37 -3.65
N THR A 57 8.83 -5.96 -2.74
CA THR A 57 8.83 -4.62 -2.12
C THR A 57 10.12 -4.37 -1.33
N ASP A 58 10.54 -5.34 -0.52
CA ASP A 58 11.80 -5.25 0.20
C ASP A 58 13.01 -5.30 -0.74
N TYR A 59 13.00 -6.13 -1.78
CA TYR A 59 14.09 -6.18 -2.75
C TYR A 59 14.25 -4.86 -3.53
N ILE A 60 13.13 -4.30 -4.01
CA ILE A 60 13.08 -3.03 -4.74
C ILE A 60 13.62 -1.89 -3.86
N TYR A 61 13.25 -1.88 -2.57
CA TYR A 61 13.70 -0.86 -1.63
C TYR A 61 15.16 -1.05 -1.18
N ASP A 62 15.52 -2.22 -0.64
CA ASP A 62 16.82 -2.46 -0.03
C ASP A 62 17.93 -2.76 -1.04
N ALA A 63 17.66 -3.53 -2.10
CA ALA A 63 18.69 -3.93 -3.05
C ALA A 63 18.80 -2.94 -4.22
N LEU A 64 17.66 -2.55 -4.80
CA LEU A 64 17.64 -1.64 -5.96
C LEU A 64 17.65 -0.16 -5.57
N LYS A 65 17.46 0.15 -4.28
CA LYS A 65 17.43 1.53 -3.76
C LYS A 65 16.38 2.40 -4.43
N VAL A 66 15.27 1.80 -4.84
CA VAL A 66 14.15 2.57 -5.38
C VAL A 66 13.51 3.35 -4.23
N PRO A 67 13.34 4.67 -4.40
CA PRO A 67 12.92 5.58 -3.34
C PRO A 67 11.55 5.26 -2.72
N MET A 68 10.65 4.71 -3.53
CA MET A 68 9.31 4.32 -3.13
C MET A 68 8.99 2.92 -3.61
N ALA A 69 8.57 2.06 -2.69
CA ALA A 69 8.09 0.72 -2.98
C ALA A 69 6.84 0.47 -2.15
N PHE A 70 5.82 -0.13 -2.77
CA PHE A 70 4.52 -0.32 -2.13
C PHE A 70 3.98 -1.72 -2.42
N THR A 71 3.25 -2.27 -1.46
CA THR A 71 2.41 -3.47 -1.62
C THR A 71 0.96 -3.08 -1.34
N PHE A 72 0.04 -3.42 -2.25
CA PHE A 72 -1.39 -3.12 -2.08
C PHE A 72 -2.20 -4.40 -1.97
N GLU A 73 -2.93 -4.55 -0.88
CA GLU A 73 -3.93 -5.60 -0.69
C GLU A 73 -5.31 -5.02 -1.00
N ILE A 74 -5.84 -5.35 -2.18
CA ILE A 74 -6.96 -4.61 -2.77
C ILE A 74 -8.35 -5.16 -2.39
N TYR A 75 -8.40 -6.39 -1.90
CA TYR A 75 -9.65 -7.04 -1.51
C TYR A 75 -9.38 -8.19 -0.54
N GLY A 76 -10.31 -8.37 0.39
CA GLY A 76 -10.38 -9.56 1.23
C GLY A 76 -11.70 -9.60 1.98
N ASP A 77 -12.42 -10.72 1.91
CA ASP A 77 -13.63 -10.94 2.71
C ASP A 77 -13.28 -11.70 3.99
N LEU A 78 -13.25 -10.99 5.13
CA LEU A 78 -12.95 -11.60 6.44
C LEU A 78 -14.10 -12.46 6.99
N GLU A 79 -15.30 -12.30 6.43
CA GLU A 79 -16.50 -13.09 6.79
C GLU A 79 -16.66 -14.33 5.91
N ALA A 80 -15.77 -14.52 4.92
CA ALA A 80 -15.75 -15.73 4.11
C ALA A 80 -15.24 -16.93 4.96
N PRO A 81 -15.89 -18.10 4.88
CA PRO A 81 -15.35 -19.31 5.51
C PRO A 81 -13.95 -19.62 4.97
N SER A 82 -13.05 -20.11 5.82
CA SER A 82 -11.65 -20.42 5.43
C SER A 82 -11.51 -21.42 4.27
N ARG A 83 -12.55 -22.23 4.02
CA ARG A 83 -12.62 -23.16 2.88
C ARG A 83 -13.13 -22.54 1.58
N ASP A 84 -13.70 -21.34 1.63
CA ASP A 84 -14.23 -20.62 0.47
C ASP A 84 -13.21 -19.56 0.02
N CYS A 85 -12.07 -20.05 -0.49
CA CYS A 85 -10.98 -19.20 -0.96
C CYS A 85 -11.41 -18.27 -2.09
N PHE A 86 -12.38 -18.70 -2.92
CA PHE A 86 -12.85 -17.87 -4.02
C PHE A 86 -13.49 -16.60 -3.48
N ARG A 87 -14.47 -16.72 -2.57
CA ARG A 87 -15.11 -15.56 -1.94
C ARG A 87 -14.13 -14.73 -1.11
N MET A 88 -13.23 -15.39 -0.39
CA MET A 88 -12.24 -14.72 0.46
C MET A 88 -11.35 -13.75 -0.33
N PHE A 89 -10.95 -14.11 -1.55
CA PHE A 89 -10.01 -13.35 -2.37
C PHE A 89 -10.60 -12.69 -3.62
N ASN A 90 -11.88 -12.90 -3.92
CA ASN A 90 -12.50 -12.36 -5.12
C ASN A 90 -13.88 -11.76 -4.82
N PRO A 91 -14.20 -10.57 -5.38
CA PRO A 91 -15.56 -10.07 -5.40
C PRO A 91 -16.51 -11.04 -6.11
N ILE A 92 -17.54 -11.49 -5.41
CA ILE A 92 -18.50 -12.49 -5.94
C ILE A 92 -19.75 -11.88 -6.60
N ASN A 93 -19.85 -10.54 -6.62
CA ASN A 93 -20.96 -9.84 -7.24
C ASN A 93 -20.47 -8.57 -7.95
N LEU A 94 -21.25 -8.12 -8.94
CA LEU A 94 -20.90 -7.00 -9.80
C LEU A 94 -20.74 -5.67 -9.05
N ALA A 95 -21.54 -5.44 -8.00
CA ALA A 95 -21.46 -4.20 -7.22
C ALA A 95 -20.14 -4.10 -6.46
N THR A 96 -19.75 -5.17 -5.76
CA THR A 96 -18.46 -5.23 -5.04
C THR A 96 -17.29 -5.21 -6.03
N PHE A 97 -17.40 -5.90 -7.16
CA PHE A 97 -16.39 -5.87 -8.22
C PHE A 97 -16.16 -4.45 -8.73
N ASN A 98 -17.22 -3.74 -9.12
CA ASN A 98 -17.12 -2.38 -9.64
C ASN A 98 -16.58 -1.41 -8.58
N ARG A 99 -16.97 -1.55 -7.31
CA ARG A 99 -16.42 -0.75 -6.21
C ARG A 99 -14.92 -0.93 -6.09
N VAL A 100 -14.45 -2.18 -5.98
CA VAL A 100 -13.01 -2.50 -5.84
C VAL A 100 -12.24 -1.98 -7.06
N LEU A 101 -12.74 -2.24 -8.27
CA LEU A 101 -12.10 -1.79 -9.50
C LEU A 101 -11.98 -0.26 -9.55
N ASN A 102 -13.07 0.46 -9.24
CA ASN A 102 -13.08 1.92 -9.32
C ASN A 102 -12.21 2.56 -8.25
N ASP A 103 -12.34 2.14 -6.99
CA ASP A 103 -11.57 2.68 -5.86
C ASP A 103 -10.06 2.52 -6.11
N TRP A 104 -9.63 1.31 -6.49
CA TRP A 104 -8.21 1.03 -6.67
C TRP A 104 -7.65 1.62 -7.96
N SER A 105 -8.40 1.60 -9.06
CA SER A 105 -7.98 2.32 -10.29
C SER A 105 -7.75 3.81 -10.01
N ALA A 106 -8.67 4.45 -9.28
CA ALA A 106 -8.54 5.86 -8.91
C ALA A 106 -7.34 6.10 -7.97
N ALA A 107 -7.14 5.23 -6.97
CA ALA A 107 -5.99 5.31 -6.07
C ALA A 107 -4.65 5.20 -6.82
N PHE A 108 -4.54 4.26 -7.78
CA PHE A 108 -3.33 4.11 -8.59
C PHE A 108 -3.06 5.34 -9.46
N ILE A 109 -4.09 5.93 -10.07
CA ILE A 109 -3.91 7.17 -10.85
C ILE A 109 -3.47 8.32 -9.94
N SER A 110 -4.13 8.51 -8.80
CA SER A 110 -3.74 9.55 -7.83
C SER A 110 -2.34 9.36 -7.27
N LEU A 111 -1.86 8.12 -7.13
CA LEU A 111 -0.48 7.85 -6.72
C LEU A 111 0.53 8.46 -7.71
N PHE A 112 0.28 8.33 -9.02
CA PHE A 112 1.15 8.92 -10.05
C PHE A 112 1.07 10.45 -10.10
N GLU A 113 -0.09 11.03 -9.80
CA GLU A 113 -0.26 12.48 -9.73
C GLU A 113 0.44 13.10 -8.52
N ARG A 114 0.40 12.40 -7.37
CA ARG A 114 0.90 12.91 -6.08
C ARG A 114 2.36 12.53 -5.80
N GLY A 115 2.82 11.39 -6.31
CA GLY A 115 4.18 10.88 -6.11
C GLY A 115 5.29 11.90 -6.44
N PRO A 116 5.25 12.58 -7.60
CA PRO A 116 6.24 13.61 -7.93
C PRO A 116 6.23 14.81 -6.97
N LEU A 117 5.06 15.23 -6.48
CA LEU A 117 4.94 16.39 -5.59
C LEU A 117 5.60 16.11 -4.22
N CYS A 118 5.36 14.94 -3.64
CA CYS A 118 5.94 14.58 -2.34
C CYS A 118 7.45 14.29 -2.41
N TRP A 119 8.00 13.99 -3.59
CA TRP A 119 9.44 13.70 -3.78
C TRP A 119 10.29 14.89 -4.24
N MET A 120 9.69 15.87 -4.92
CA MET A 120 10.45 17.00 -5.49
C MET A 120 10.56 18.22 -4.57
N GLU A 121 9.79 18.31 -3.49
CA GLU A 121 9.90 19.44 -2.55
C GLU A 121 11.31 19.62 -1.91
N PRO A 122 12.09 18.57 -1.60
CA PRO A 122 13.45 18.78 -1.10
C PRO A 122 14.45 19.23 -2.18
N VAL A 123 14.11 19.09 -3.47
CA VAL A 123 15.04 19.37 -4.59
C VAL A 123 14.96 20.83 -5.04
N ILE A 124 13.82 21.50 -4.85
CA ILE A 124 13.61 22.90 -5.28
C ILE A 124 14.03 23.90 -4.19
N GLY A 125 14.18 23.47 -2.94
CA GLY A 125 14.65 24.33 -1.83
C GLY A 125 16.14 24.70 -1.83
N TYR A 126 16.90 24.29 -2.85
CA TYR A 126 18.34 24.53 -2.98
C TYR A 126 18.77 25.08 -4.37
N LEU A 127 17.84 25.72 -5.08
CA LEU A 127 18.12 26.56 -6.26
C LEU A 127 17.60 27.97 -6.01
#